data_AF-A0A397SV52-F1
#
_entry.id   AF-A0A397SV52-F1
#
_cell.length_a   1.000
_cell.length_b   1.000
_cell.length_c   1.000
_cell.angle_alpha   90.00
_cell.angle_beta   90.00
_cell.angle_gamma   90.00
#
_symmetry.space_group_name_H-M   'P 1'
#
loop_
_entity.id
_entity.type
_entity.pdbx_description
1 polymer ?
#
loop_
_entity_poly.entity_id
_entity_poly.type
_entity_poly.pdbx_seq_one_letter_code
_entity_poly.pdbx_strand_id
1 'polypeptide(L)'
;MDSQSVKRCDFGISRIGRPFIVGHRGASANYPENTVLSIEQAIADGADAVEFDIHPTLDNELIIIHDPSLDRTTTGNGMISDKKYFGDIEFLTTKQEPRCSIARFQDVFDLLLKPENSHVWAVIDIKVYLSPKVLITLNKILKSYDEDLSVFSKRIALGIWHPKFISYARTYLSDIPIVHIGVSLAIAEDYFSDVDGYNLRYIALSGYNGRKFIEEAHNKGKPVFVWTVNEENHAKNCHNWGIDAIMTDKTKFFVDFFKDFNENEQEYKGNELIRRKFLNVSKEKWYTSWSYFGLRLIFNLIARWKHYKFGNI
;
A
#
# COMPACT_ATOMS: atom_id res chain seq x y z
N MET A 1 18.91 29.68 -8.58
CA MET A 1 18.03 28.93 -7.67
C MET A 1 17.14 28.10 -8.56
N ASP A 2 17.55 26.87 -8.85
CA ASP A 2 16.80 25.99 -9.75
C ASP A 2 15.51 25.56 -9.07
N SER A 3 14.38 25.97 -9.64
CA SER A 3 13.08 25.40 -9.37
C SER A 3 13.04 23.98 -9.94
N GLN A 4 13.63 23.01 -9.23
CA GLN A 4 13.35 21.62 -9.51
C GLN A 4 11.88 21.39 -9.18
N SER A 5 11.04 21.39 -10.21
CA SER A 5 9.66 20.95 -10.16
C SER A 5 9.64 19.57 -9.51
N VAL A 6 9.11 19.46 -8.30
CA VAL A 6 8.81 18.17 -7.68
C VAL A 6 7.88 17.44 -8.66
N LYS A 7 8.40 16.41 -9.34
CA LYS A 7 7.60 15.57 -10.24
C LYS A 7 6.47 14.97 -9.40
N ARG A 8 5.26 14.90 -9.95
CA ARG A 8 3.96 14.58 -9.30
C ARG A 8 3.90 13.30 -8.45
N CYS A 9 4.98 12.53 -8.32
CA CYS A 9 5.08 11.31 -7.51
C CYS A 9 6.55 11.01 -7.20
N ASP A 10 7.17 11.75 -6.29
CA ASP A 10 8.55 11.46 -5.86
C ASP A 10 8.56 10.62 -4.56
N PHE A 11 7.87 9.48 -4.61
CA PHE A 11 7.94 8.41 -3.61
C PHE A 11 9.14 7.53 -3.92
N GLY A 12 9.99 7.17 -2.93
CA GLY A 12 10.89 6.04 -3.14
C GLY A 12 12.24 5.99 -2.43
N ILE A 13 12.94 4.88 -2.70
CA ILE A 13 14.31 4.58 -2.24
C ILE A 13 15.29 5.68 -2.64
N SER A 14 15.09 6.30 -3.81
CA SER A 14 15.99 7.31 -4.36
C SER A 14 16.23 8.50 -3.42
N ARG A 15 15.29 8.80 -2.52
CA ARG A 15 15.42 9.90 -1.54
C ARG A 15 16.21 9.55 -0.28
N ILE A 16 16.07 8.32 0.22
CA ILE A 16 16.51 7.97 1.60
C ILE A 16 17.25 6.63 1.70
N GLY A 17 17.52 5.95 0.59
CA GLY A 17 18.26 4.68 0.56
C GLY A 17 17.48 3.47 1.07
N ARG A 18 16.18 3.60 1.36
CA ARG A 18 15.28 2.50 1.78
C ARG A 18 13.87 2.69 1.22
N PRO A 19 13.05 1.63 1.08
CA PRO A 19 11.64 1.80 0.77
C PRO A 19 10.97 2.71 1.79
N PHE A 20 10.04 3.54 1.33
CA PHE A 20 9.11 4.25 2.21
C PHE A 20 8.27 3.25 2.99
N ILE A 21 8.03 3.54 4.26
CA ILE A 21 7.14 2.76 5.12
C ILE A 21 5.77 3.41 5.09
N VAL A 22 4.80 2.70 4.55
CA VAL A 22 3.40 3.11 4.48
C VAL A 22 2.62 2.31 5.52
N GLY A 23 2.02 2.98 6.50
CA GLY A 23 1.14 2.33 7.47
C GLY A 23 -0.17 1.89 6.82
N HIS A 24 -0.34 0.59 6.57
CA HIS A 24 -1.54 0.01 5.96
C HIS A 24 -2.70 0.08 6.96
N ARG A 25 -3.68 0.94 6.67
CA ARG A 25 -4.76 1.31 7.60
C ARG A 25 -4.25 1.89 8.92
N GLY A 26 -3.10 2.55 8.89
CA GLY A 26 -2.30 3.00 10.04
C GLY A 26 -1.41 1.90 10.64
N ALA A 27 -1.20 1.90 11.95
CA ALA A 27 -0.46 0.90 12.72
C ALA A 27 -1.34 -0.32 13.07
N SER A 28 -1.98 -0.89 12.05
CA SER A 28 -3.10 -1.83 12.19
C SER A 28 -2.76 -3.19 12.81
N ALA A 29 -1.48 -3.52 12.99
CA ALA A 29 -1.08 -4.71 13.74
C ALA A 29 -1.42 -4.61 15.23
N ASN A 30 -1.42 -3.41 15.80
CA ASN A 30 -1.59 -3.18 17.24
C ASN A 30 -2.82 -2.33 17.58
N TYR A 31 -3.30 -1.52 16.65
CA TYR A 31 -4.42 -0.59 16.85
C TYR A 31 -5.57 -0.93 15.91
N PRO A 32 -6.82 -0.58 16.25
CA PRO A 32 -7.95 -0.79 15.36
C PRO A 32 -7.71 -0.12 14.00
N GLU A 33 -7.73 -0.93 12.93
CA GLU A 33 -7.49 -0.46 11.56
C GLU A 33 -8.42 0.70 11.17
N ASN A 34 -7.95 1.59 10.29
CA ASN A 34 -8.72 2.73 9.78
C ASN A 34 -9.36 3.58 10.90
N THR A 35 -8.55 3.93 11.90
CA THR A 35 -8.92 4.91 12.94
C THR A 35 -7.90 6.04 12.97
N VAL A 36 -8.32 7.22 13.44
CA VAL A 36 -7.40 8.34 13.71
C VAL A 36 -6.28 7.87 14.63
N LEU A 37 -6.58 7.08 15.67
CA LEU A 37 -5.58 6.53 16.59
C LEU A 37 -4.53 5.66 15.89
N SER A 38 -4.96 4.73 15.02
CA SER A 38 -4.04 3.86 14.28
C SER A 38 -3.14 4.68 13.35
N ILE A 39 -3.67 5.73 12.73
CA ILE A 39 -2.94 6.62 11.84
C ILE A 39 -1.96 7.50 12.63
N GLU A 40 -2.40 8.10 13.74
CA GLU A 40 -1.54 8.85 14.67
C GLU A 40 -0.36 8.01 15.14
N GLN A 41 -0.62 6.74 15.49
CA GLN A 41 0.44 5.85 15.90
C GLN A 41 1.42 5.55 14.75
N ALA A 42 0.94 5.30 13.53
CA ALA A 42 1.81 5.08 12.38
C ALA A 42 2.75 6.27 12.14
N ILE A 43 2.24 7.49 12.29
CA ILE A 43 3.04 8.71 12.20
C ILE A 43 4.07 8.78 13.33
N ALA A 44 3.64 8.51 14.58
CA ALA A 44 4.52 8.49 15.75
C ALA A 44 5.62 7.43 15.66
N ASP A 45 5.35 6.30 15.00
CA ASP A 45 6.31 5.24 14.72
C ASP A 45 7.38 5.68 13.70
N GLY A 46 7.14 6.77 12.95
CA GLY A 46 8.02 7.31 11.93
C GLY A 46 7.72 6.80 10.51
N ALA A 47 6.48 6.40 10.22
CA ALA A 47 6.07 6.06 8.87
C ALA A 47 6.18 7.27 7.94
N ASP A 48 6.66 7.04 6.71
CA ASP A 48 6.78 8.10 5.70
C ASP A 48 5.44 8.43 5.05
N ALA A 49 4.51 7.47 5.09
CA ALA A 49 3.14 7.62 4.61
C ALA A 49 2.16 6.77 5.42
N VAL A 50 0.88 7.06 5.26
CA VAL A 50 -0.23 6.26 5.76
C VAL A 50 -1.17 5.92 4.62
N GLU A 51 -1.82 4.78 4.72
CA GLU A 51 -2.89 4.39 3.81
C GLU A 51 -4.17 4.15 4.59
N PHE A 52 -5.29 4.49 3.96
CA PHE A 52 -6.62 4.23 4.48
C PHE A 52 -7.64 4.10 3.36
N ASP A 53 -8.70 3.34 3.65
CA ASP A 53 -9.77 3.02 2.71
C ASP A 53 -10.95 3.98 2.89
N ILE A 54 -11.57 4.47 1.82
CA ILE A 54 -12.74 5.36 1.92
C ILE A 54 -14.03 4.72 1.41
N HIS A 55 -15.15 4.97 2.10
CA HIS A 55 -16.50 4.59 1.66
C HIS A 55 -17.50 5.72 1.83
N PRO A 56 -18.35 5.98 0.82
CA PRO A 56 -19.45 6.92 0.96
C PRO A 56 -20.63 6.31 1.73
N THR A 57 -21.17 7.06 2.68
CA THR A 57 -22.46 6.78 3.33
C THR A 57 -23.63 7.26 2.46
N LEU A 58 -24.86 6.93 2.85
CA LEU A 58 -26.10 7.31 2.17
C LEU A 58 -26.28 8.84 2.07
N ASP A 59 -25.83 9.58 3.08
CA ASP A 59 -25.81 11.04 3.13
C ASP A 59 -24.53 11.67 2.53
N ASN A 60 -23.69 10.87 1.85
CA ASN A 60 -22.47 11.26 1.16
C ASN A 60 -21.31 11.76 2.05
N GLU A 61 -21.30 11.40 3.33
CA GLU A 61 -20.06 11.51 4.12
C GLU A 61 -19.09 10.42 3.67
N LEU A 62 -17.79 10.72 3.65
CA LEU A 62 -16.75 9.71 3.42
C LEU A 62 -16.24 9.22 4.78
N ILE A 63 -16.46 7.95 5.09
CA ILE A 63 -15.88 7.29 6.26
C ILE A 63 -14.69 6.42 5.88
N ILE A 64 -13.82 6.16 6.85
CA ILE A 64 -12.66 5.28 6.65
C ILE A 64 -12.88 3.88 7.22
N ILE A 65 -13.11 2.90 6.36
CA ILE A 65 -13.33 1.48 6.68
C ILE A 65 -12.88 0.65 5.47
N HIS A 66 -12.27 -0.52 5.68
CA HIS A 66 -11.84 -1.35 4.55
C HIS A 66 -13.00 -2.02 3.80
N ASP A 67 -13.90 -2.66 4.54
CA ASP A 67 -14.98 -3.47 3.99
C ASP A 67 -16.18 -2.59 3.58
N PRO A 68 -17.02 -3.03 2.62
CA PRO A 68 -18.25 -2.31 2.28
C PRO A 68 -19.32 -2.35 3.39
N SER A 69 -19.08 -3.15 4.43
CA SER A 69 -20.00 -3.40 5.54
C SER A 69 -19.37 -3.08 6.89
N LEU A 70 -20.21 -2.69 7.85
CA LEU A 70 -19.81 -2.36 9.22
C LEU A 70 -19.46 -3.59 10.08
N ASP A 71 -19.86 -4.78 9.64
CA ASP A 71 -19.94 -5.99 10.48
C ASP A 71 -18.61 -6.46 11.07
N ARG A 72 -17.50 -6.42 10.31
CA ARG A 72 -16.25 -7.02 10.78
C ARG A 72 -15.59 -6.21 11.90
N THR A 73 -15.48 -4.90 11.73
CA THR A 73 -14.61 -4.06 12.55
C THR A 73 -15.35 -3.13 13.50
N THR A 74 -16.66 -3.00 13.40
CA THR A 74 -17.45 -2.03 14.19
C THR A 74 -18.56 -2.67 15.01
N THR A 75 -19.15 -1.92 15.93
CA THR A 75 -20.35 -2.32 16.68
C THR A 75 -21.64 -2.28 15.85
N GLY A 76 -21.62 -1.69 14.66
CA GLY A 76 -22.74 -1.69 13.73
C GLY A 76 -22.78 -2.92 12.83
N ASN A 77 -23.84 -3.01 12.01
CA ASN A 77 -24.04 -4.12 11.07
C ASN A 77 -24.61 -3.62 9.73
N GLY A 78 -24.38 -4.37 8.65
CA GLY A 78 -24.91 -4.08 7.31
C GLY A 78 -24.04 -3.16 6.45
N MET A 79 -24.51 -2.87 5.24
CA MET A 79 -23.77 -2.10 4.24
C MET A 79 -23.68 -0.61 4.60
N ILE A 80 -22.49 -0.03 4.40
CA ILE A 80 -22.23 1.40 4.63
C ILE A 80 -23.08 2.25 3.69
N SER A 81 -23.27 1.80 2.44
CA SER A 81 -24.05 2.52 1.42
C SER A 81 -25.53 2.71 1.77
N ASP A 82 -26.04 1.93 2.72
CA ASP A 82 -27.46 1.92 3.09
C ASP A 82 -27.75 2.75 4.34
N LYS A 83 -26.73 3.41 4.91
CA LYS A 83 -26.80 4.10 6.19
C LYS A 83 -26.29 5.52 6.09
N LYS A 84 -26.91 6.44 6.82
CA LYS A 84 -26.41 7.80 6.97
C LYS A 84 -25.26 7.80 7.98
N TYR A 85 -24.33 8.73 7.84
CA TYR A 85 -23.35 8.94 8.90
C TYR A 85 -24.04 9.50 10.13
N PHE A 86 -24.73 10.62 9.95
CA PHE A 86 -25.48 11.29 11.02
C PHE A 86 -26.75 10.50 11.34
N GLY A 87 -26.89 10.08 12.59
CA GLY A 87 -27.98 9.27 13.11
C GLY A 87 -27.72 7.76 13.15
N ASP A 88 -27.02 7.17 12.16
CA ASP A 88 -26.82 5.71 12.12
C ASP A 88 -25.38 5.26 12.50
N ILE A 89 -24.35 5.99 12.06
CA ILE A 89 -22.94 5.55 12.19
C ILE A 89 -22.17 6.37 13.23
N GLU A 90 -22.48 7.65 13.44
CA GLU A 90 -21.69 8.59 14.25
C GLU A 90 -21.44 8.15 15.71
N PHE A 91 -22.29 7.27 16.26
CA PHE A 91 -22.18 6.74 17.62
C PHE A 91 -21.60 5.31 17.69
N LEU A 92 -21.28 4.72 16.54
CA LEU A 92 -20.65 3.40 16.49
C LEU A 92 -19.17 3.50 16.86
N THR A 93 -18.63 2.37 17.31
CA THR A 93 -17.21 2.26 17.64
C THR A 93 -16.60 1.03 16.98
N THR A 94 -15.27 1.00 16.90
CA THR A 94 -14.53 -0.21 16.56
C THR A 94 -14.81 -1.34 17.53
N LYS A 95 -14.62 -2.60 17.12
CA LYS A 95 -14.74 -3.79 17.99
C LYS A 95 -13.51 -4.04 18.84
N GLN A 96 -12.34 -3.74 18.29
CA GLN A 96 -11.05 -3.92 18.93
C GLN A 96 -10.81 -2.81 19.95
N GLU A 97 -10.15 -3.16 21.06
CA GLU A 97 -9.68 -2.18 22.03
C GLU A 97 -8.35 -1.52 21.60
N PRO A 98 -8.14 -0.23 21.91
CA PRO A 98 -9.10 0.68 22.52
C PRO A 98 -10.23 1.02 21.54
N ARG A 99 -11.48 1.09 22.04
CA ARG A 99 -12.63 1.51 21.22
C ARG A 99 -12.40 2.91 20.65
N CYS A 100 -12.56 3.07 19.34
CA CYS A 100 -12.50 4.34 18.64
C CYS A 100 -13.81 4.59 17.90
N SER A 101 -14.20 5.87 17.76
CA SER A 101 -15.28 6.26 16.86
C SER A 101 -14.95 5.94 15.41
N ILE A 102 -15.98 5.73 14.58
CA ILE A 102 -15.79 5.53 13.13
C ILE A 102 -15.40 6.86 12.50
N ALA A 103 -14.16 6.96 12.05
CA ALA A 103 -13.60 8.20 11.54
C ALA A 103 -14.13 8.52 10.14
N ARG A 104 -14.32 9.81 9.87
CA ARG A 104 -14.52 10.38 8.55
C ARG A 104 -13.19 10.70 7.89
N PHE A 105 -13.21 10.88 6.58
CA PHE A 105 -12.07 11.37 5.81
C PHE A 105 -11.52 12.68 6.40
N GLN A 106 -12.40 13.60 6.76
CA GLN A 106 -12.06 14.90 7.35
C GLN A 106 -11.26 14.74 8.66
N ASP A 107 -11.61 13.79 9.51
CA ASP A 107 -10.92 13.59 10.80
C ASP A 107 -9.46 13.16 10.59
N VAL A 108 -9.19 12.35 9.56
CA VAL A 108 -7.82 11.97 9.16
C VAL A 108 -7.13 13.11 8.44
N PHE A 109 -7.86 13.85 7.61
CA PHE A 109 -7.31 14.95 6.84
C PHE A 109 -6.83 16.09 7.78
N ASP A 110 -7.63 16.43 8.79
CA ASP A 110 -7.29 17.38 9.84
C ASP A 110 -6.00 16.97 10.56
N LEU A 111 -5.85 15.67 10.86
CA LEU A 111 -4.62 15.13 11.45
C LEU A 111 -3.40 15.35 10.55
N LEU A 112 -3.52 15.08 9.25
CA LEU A 112 -2.40 15.19 8.30
C LEU A 112 -2.04 16.65 7.96
N LEU A 113 -2.98 17.59 8.19
CA LEU A 113 -2.76 19.03 8.01
C LEU A 113 -2.01 19.66 9.19
N LYS A 114 -1.90 19.00 10.33
CA LYS A 114 -1.10 19.51 11.46
C LYS A 114 0.36 19.75 11.02
N PRO A 115 0.98 20.91 11.33
CA PRO A 115 2.32 21.25 10.86
C PRO A 115 3.39 20.18 11.14
N GLU A 116 3.33 19.53 12.30
CA GLU A 116 4.21 18.44 12.70
C GLU A 116 4.11 17.21 11.79
N ASN A 117 2.97 17.01 11.13
CA ASN A 117 2.68 15.89 10.24
C ASN A 117 2.89 16.23 8.75
N SER A 118 3.44 17.42 8.45
CA SER A 118 3.66 17.90 7.08
C SER A 118 4.61 17.04 6.23
N HIS A 119 5.37 16.16 6.87
CA HIS A 119 6.30 15.24 6.23
C HIS A 119 5.63 13.93 5.74
N VAL A 120 4.44 13.60 6.24
CA VAL A 120 3.77 12.31 6.01
C VAL A 120 2.92 12.36 4.75
N TRP A 121 2.98 11.33 3.91
CA TRP A 121 2.13 11.20 2.73
C TRP A 121 0.88 10.36 3.02
N ALA A 122 -0.14 10.47 2.18
CA ALA A 122 -1.36 9.67 2.27
C ALA A 122 -1.64 8.92 0.97
N VAL A 123 -1.98 7.64 1.08
CA VAL A 123 -2.54 6.86 -0.02
C VAL A 123 -4.01 6.58 0.30
N ILE A 124 -4.92 7.02 -0.56
CA ILE A 124 -6.37 6.83 -0.38
C ILE A 124 -6.81 5.65 -1.25
N ASP A 125 -7.19 4.52 -0.65
CA ASP A 125 -7.64 3.33 -1.40
C ASP A 125 -9.11 3.47 -1.83
N ILE A 126 -9.33 3.34 -3.15
CA ILE A 126 -10.62 3.38 -3.82
C ILE A 126 -10.91 2.01 -4.42
N LYS A 127 -11.79 1.27 -3.75
CA LYS A 127 -12.14 -0.12 -4.07
C LYS A 127 -12.94 -0.26 -5.36
N VAL A 128 -12.77 -1.41 -6.02
CA VAL A 128 -13.36 -1.75 -7.33
C VAL A 128 -14.88 -1.59 -7.41
N TYR A 129 -15.61 -1.86 -6.32
CA TYR A 129 -17.08 -1.83 -6.30
C TYR A 129 -17.67 -0.43 -6.09
N LEU A 130 -16.87 0.56 -5.73
CA LEU A 130 -17.36 1.92 -5.52
C LEU A 130 -17.81 2.58 -6.83
N SER A 131 -18.78 3.49 -6.72
CA SER A 131 -19.15 4.38 -7.82
C SER A 131 -18.07 5.43 -8.04
N PRO A 132 -17.70 5.78 -9.30
CA PRO A 132 -16.78 6.88 -9.57
C PRO A 132 -17.19 8.24 -8.97
N LYS A 133 -18.47 8.40 -8.60
CA LYS A 133 -18.97 9.57 -7.87
C LYS A 133 -18.24 9.81 -6.54
N VAL A 134 -17.63 8.78 -5.93
CA VAL A 134 -16.80 8.94 -4.71
C VAL A 134 -15.69 9.98 -4.91
N LEU A 135 -15.11 10.06 -6.11
CA LEU A 135 -14.07 11.04 -6.43
C LEU A 135 -14.59 12.47 -6.53
N ILE A 136 -15.86 12.64 -6.90
CA ILE A 136 -16.52 13.96 -6.91
C ILE A 136 -16.76 14.40 -5.46
N THR A 137 -17.22 13.50 -4.60
CA THR A 137 -17.38 13.77 -3.16
C THR A 137 -16.04 14.12 -2.53
N LEU A 138 -14.99 13.32 -2.80
CA LEU A 138 -13.63 13.60 -2.32
C LEU A 138 -13.14 14.97 -2.78
N ASN A 139 -13.30 15.32 -4.06
CA ASN A 139 -12.94 16.65 -4.58
C ASN A 139 -13.70 17.78 -3.88
N LYS A 140 -15.01 17.61 -3.61
CA LYS A 140 -15.80 18.60 -2.87
C LYS A 140 -15.27 18.80 -1.44
N ILE A 141 -14.97 17.70 -0.74
CA ILE A 141 -14.41 17.76 0.61
C ILE A 141 -13.03 18.43 0.57
N LEU A 142 -12.13 18.01 -0.33
CA LEU A 142 -10.82 18.64 -0.45
C LEU A 142 -10.96 20.15 -0.68
N LYS A 143 -11.81 20.59 -1.62
CA LYS A 143 -12.05 22.02 -1.89
C LYS A 143 -12.69 22.79 -0.73
N SER A 144 -13.28 22.13 0.28
CA SER A 144 -13.77 22.85 1.47
C SER A 144 -12.66 23.20 2.45
N TYR A 145 -11.48 22.61 2.32
CA TYR A 145 -10.27 23.04 3.00
C TYR A 145 -9.62 24.16 2.16
N ASP A 146 -9.15 25.23 2.82
CA ASP A 146 -8.66 26.52 2.25
C ASP A 146 -7.83 26.39 0.96
N GLU A 147 -7.85 27.42 0.10
CA GLU A 147 -7.38 27.38 -1.30
C GLU A 147 -5.90 26.98 -1.49
N ASP A 148 -5.05 27.08 -0.47
CA ASP A 148 -3.62 26.69 -0.55
C ASP A 148 -3.36 25.20 -0.23
N LEU A 149 -4.21 24.32 -0.77
CA LEU A 149 -3.93 22.88 -0.86
C LEU A 149 -2.76 22.56 -1.79
N SER A 150 -2.10 23.56 -2.40
CA SER A 150 -0.98 23.37 -3.33
C SER A 150 0.20 22.64 -2.67
N VAL A 151 0.32 22.72 -1.34
CA VAL A 151 1.33 22.01 -0.54
C VAL A 151 0.87 20.60 -0.19
N PHE A 152 -0.41 20.39 0.11
CA PHE A 152 -0.93 19.09 0.55
C PHE A 152 -1.32 18.16 -0.60
N SER A 153 -1.88 18.68 -1.70
CA SER A 153 -2.19 17.91 -2.91
C SER A 153 -0.98 17.15 -3.46
N LYS A 154 0.23 17.64 -3.17
CA LYS A 154 1.50 17.00 -3.51
C LYS A 154 1.88 15.80 -2.62
N ARG A 155 1.14 15.56 -1.52
CA ARG A 155 1.38 14.49 -0.53
C ARG A 155 0.26 13.44 -0.48
N ILE A 156 -0.71 13.50 -1.39
CA ILE A 156 -1.76 12.48 -1.53
C ILE A 156 -1.48 11.67 -2.80
N ALA A 157 -1.77 10.38 -2.76
CA ALA A 157 -1.97 9.55 -3.94
C ALA A 157 -3.33 8.84 -3.88
N LEU A 158 -3.98 8.70 -5.04
CA LEU A 158 -5.19 7.89 -5.18
C LEU A 158 -4.80 6.46 -5.54
N GLY A 159 -5.04 5.53 -4.61
CA GLY A 159 -4.93 4.10 -4.83
C GLY A 159 -6.16 3.56 -5.56
N ILE A 160 -6.07 3.23 -6.85
CA ILE A 160 -7.23 2.77 -7.62
C ILE A 160 -7.15 1.31 -8.06
N TRP A 161 -8.23 0.57 -7.86
CA TRP A 161 -8.33 -0.84 -8.25
C TRP A 161 -8.86 -1.06 -9.67
N HIS A 162 -9.54 -0.06 -10.26
CA HIS A 162 -10.27 -0.24 -11.52
C HIS A 162 -10.09 0.96 -12.47
N PRO A 163 -9.89 0.75 -13.79
CA PRO A 163 -9.62 1.84 -14.74
C PRO A 163 -10.76 2.83 -14.88
N LYS A 164 -12.00 2.43 -14.54
CA LYS A 164 -13.19 3.32 -14.50
C LYS A 164 -13.00 4.60 -13.68
N PHE A 165 -12.06 4.59 -12.71
CA PHE A 165 -11.78 5.75 -11.87
C PHE A 165 -10.79 6.73 -12.52
N ILE A 166 -10.00 6.31 -13.51
CA ILE A 166 -8.92 7.12 -14.10
C ILE A 166 -9.48 8.41 -14.69
N SER A 167 -10.48 8.33 -15.57
CA SER A 167 -11.03 9.52 -16.23
C SER A 167 -11.66 10.49 -15.22
N TYR A 168 -12.34 9.97 -14.19
CA TYR A 168 -12.90 10.78 -13.12
C TYR A 168 -11.80 11.45 -12.27
N ALA A 169 -10.75 10.72 -11.90
CA ALA A 169 -9.62 11.25 -11.16
C ALA A 169 -8.91 12.35 -11.96
N ARG A 170 -8.63 12.11 -13.25
CA ARG A 170 -8.02 13.13 -14.12
C ARG A 170 -8.91 14.35 -14.34
N THR A 171 -10.23 14.21 -14.28
CA THR A 171 -11.19 15.32 -14.43
C THR A 171 -11.33 16.16 -13.16
N TYR A 172 -11.49 15.52 -12.01
CA TYR A 172 -11.86 16.19 -10.76
C TYR A 172 -10.69 16.40 -9.79
N LEU A 173 -9.63 15.62 -9.92
CA LEU A 173 -8.47 15.57 -9.02
C LEU A 173 -7.16 15.54 -9.84
N SER A 174 -7.07 16.37 -10.89
CA SER A 174 -6.00 16.33 -11.90
C SER A 174 -4.58 16.48 -11.35
N ASP A 175 -4.44 17.10 -10.17
CA ASP A 175 -3.16 17.31 -9.50
C ASP A 175 -2.75 16.18 -8.58
N ILE A 176 -3.68 15.29 -8.23
CA ILE A 176 -3.41 14.15 -7.36
C ILE A 176 -2.95 12.97 -8.22
N PRO A 177 -1.77 12.40 -7.94
CA PRO A 177 -1.30 11.23 -8.66
C PRO A 177 -2.18 10.01 -8.43
N ILE A 178 -2.20 9.15 -9.45
CA ILE A 178 -2.91 7.88 -9.46
C ILE A 178 -1.90 6.75 -9.32
N VAL A 179 -2.09 5.91 -8.31
CA VAL A 179 -1.32 4.68 -8.11
C VAL A 179 -2.27 3.49 -8.29
N HIS A 180 -2.00 2.61 -9.26
CA HIS A 180 -2.83 1.43 -9.46
C HIS A 180 -2.59 0.41 -8.35
N ILE A 181 -3.62 0.07 -7.57
CA ILE A 181 -3.58 -1.03 -6.61
C ILE A 181 -4.04 -2.31 -7.31
N GLY A 182 -3.19 -3.34 -7.33
CA GLY A 182 -3.49 -4.55 -8.09
C GLY A 182 -2.76 -5.81 -7.65
N VAL A 183 -3.15 -6.92 -8.27
CA VAL A 183 -2.60 -8.27 -7.99
C VAL A 183 -1.99 -8.94 -9.22
N SER A 184 -2.03 -8.29 -10.39
CA SER A 184 -1.61 -8.85 -11.67
C SER A 184 -0.79 -7.85 -12.48
N LEU A 185 0.40 -8.27 -12.92
CA LEU A 185 1.26 -7.45 -13.79
C LEU A 185 0.59 -7.19 -15.15
N ALA A 186 -0.04 -8.22 -15.73
CA ALA A 186 -0.72 -8.09 -17.02
C ALA A 186 -1.85 -7.06 -16.97
N ILE A 187 -2.65 -7.06 -15.90
CA ILE A 187 -3.71 -6.05 -15.73
C ILE A 187 -3.11 -4.65 -15.59
N ALA A 188 -2.02 -4.51 -14.82
CA ALA A 188 -1.33 -3.24 -14.65
C ALA A 188 -0.79 -2.69 -15.99
N GLU A 189 -0.21 -3.55 -16.82
CA GLU A 189 0.32 -3.21 -18.13
C GLU A 189 -0.79 -2.82 -19.13
N ASP A 190 -1.85 -3.63 -19.22
CA ASP A 190 -2.89 -3.48 -20.24
C ASP A 190 -3.85 -2.31 -19.95
N TYR A 191 -4.18 -2.08 -18.67
CA TYR A 191 -5.27 -1.16 -18.29
C TYR A 191 -4.82 0.05 -17.49
N PHE A 192 -3.59 0.06 -16.98
CA PHE A 192 -3.09 1.12 -16.11
C PHE A 192 -1.79 1.74 -16.65
N SER A 193 -1.60 1.76 -17.96
CA SER A 193 -0.45 2.41 -18.58
C SER A 193 -0.40 3.93 -18.38
N ASP A 194 -1.53 4.59 -18.05
CA ASP A 194 -1.67 6.04 -17.86
C ASP A 194 -1.76 6.48 -16.37
N VAL A 195 -1.41 5.59 -15.44
CA VAL A 195 -1.28 5.96 -14.02
C VAL A 195 0.13 6.48 -13.70
N ASP A 196 0.28 7.13 -12.56
CA ASP A 196 1.54 7.73 -12.12
C ASP A 196 2.44 6.72 -11.37
N GLY A 197 1.88 5.65 -10.80
CA GLY A 197 2.63 4.60 -10.11
C GLY A 197 1.86 3.28 -9.97
N TYR A 198 2.52 2.25 -9.46
CA TYR A 198 1.89 0.95 -9.22
C TYR A 198 2.03 0.55 -7.75
N ASN A 199 1.02 -0.09 -7.20
CA ASN A 199 1.03 -0.64 -5.85
C ASN A 199 0.52 -2.08 -5.90
N LEU A 200 1.45 -3.02 -5.93
CA LEU A 200 1.15 -4.39 -6.34
C LEU A 200 1.32 -5.37 -5.19
N ARG A 201 0.51 -6.41 -5.20
CA ARG A 201 0.65 -7.50 -4.24
C ARG A 201 2.04 -8.12 -4.37
N TYR A 202 2.74 -8.35 -3.25
CA TYR A 202 4.12 -8.88 -3.24
C TYR A 202 4.35 -10.06 -4.20
N ILE A 203 3.44 -11.04 -4.21
CA ILE A 203 3.57 -12.25 -5.03
C ILE A 203 3.56 -11.96 -6.55
N ALA A 204 2.91 -10.87 -6.98
CA ALA A 204 2.88 -10.49 -8.39
C ALA A 204 4.28 -10.12 -8.89
N LEU A 205 5.12 -9.59 -8.01
CA LEU A 205 6.48 -9.12 -8.32
C LEU A 205 7.57 -10.15 -7.98
N SER A 206 7.26 -11.20 -7.21
CA SER A 206 8.24 -12.25 -6.89
C SER A 206 8.50 -13.23 -8.04
N GLY A 207 7.71 -13.17 -9.12
CA GLY A 207 7.85 -14.03 -10.30
C GLY A 207 8.90 -13.55 -11.30
N TYR A 208 9.12 -14.35 -12.35
CA TYR A 208 10.12 -14.08 -13.39
C TYR A 208 10.00 -12.68 -14.02
N ASN A 209 8.77 -12.21 -14.25
CA ASN A 209 8.50 -10.92 -14.88
C ASN A 209 8.57 -9.72 -13.93
N GLY A 210 8.58 -9.94 -12.60
CA GLY A 210 8.46 -8.85 -11.64
C GLY A 210 9.62 -7.86 -11.69
N ARG A 211 10.86 -8.36 -11.82
CA ARG A 211 12.03 -7.50 -11.95
C ARG A 211 11.99 -6.64 -13.21
N LYS A 212 11.62 -7.24 -14.34
CA LYS A 212 11.45 -6.52 -15.61
C LYS A 212 10.38 -5.43 -15.49
N PHE A 213 9.26 -5.74 -14.86
CA PHE A 213 8.19 -4.78 -14.62
C PHE A 213 8.67 -3.58 -13.78
N ILE A 214 9.41 -3.83 -12.69
CA ILE A 214 9.97 -2.78 -11.83
C ILE A 214 10.92 -1.88 -12.64
N GLU A 215 11.87 -2.47 -13.36
CA GLU A 215 12.82 -1.74 -14.19
C GLU A 215 12.10 -0.89 -15.27
N GLU A 216 11.07 -1.42 -15.92
CA GLU A 216 10.28 -0.70 -16.91
C GLU A 216 9.41 0.42 -16.31
N ALA A 217 8.85 0.20 -15.11
CA ALA A 217 8.11 1.23 -14.38
C ALA A 217 9.05 2.39 -14.01
N HIS A 218 10.22 2.09 -13.45
CA HIS A 218 11.23 3.09 -13.09
C HIS A 218 11.78 3.84 -14.30
N ASN A 219 12.01 3.17 -15.43
CA ASN A 219 12.42 3.82 -16.68
C ASN A 219 11.37 4.82 -17.19
N LYS A 220 10.10 4.62 -16.84
CA LYS A 220 8.99 5.54 -17.13
C LYS A 220 8.76 6.57 -16.01
N GLY A 221 9.59 6.57 -14.97
CA GLY A 221 9.47 7.45 -13.81
C GLY A 221 8.28 7.12 -12.91
N LYS A 222 7.79 5.88 -12.94
CA LYS A 222 6.66 5.41 -12.13
C LYS A 222 7.16 4.64 -10.90
N PRO A 223 6.86 5.07 -9.67
CA PRO A 223 7.25 4.32 -8.50
C PRO A 223 6.44 3.02 -8.38
N VAL A 224 7.03 2.03 -7.74
CA VAL A 224 6.44 0.72 -7.48
C VAL A 224 6.38 0.47 -5.98
N PHE A 225 5.17 0.38 -5.45
CA PHE A 225 4.87 0.03 -4.07
C PHE A 225 4.49 -1.45 -3.97
N VAL A 226 4.63 -2.01 -2.78
CA VAL A 226 4.26 -3.39 -2.49
C VAL A 226 3.38 -3.51 -1.27
N TRP A 227 2.28 -4.26 -1.40
CA TRP A 227 1.38 -4.59 -0.30
C TRP A 227 1.14 -6.11 -0.18
N THR A 228 0.76 -6.63 0.99
CA THR A 228 1.08 -6.12 2.33
C THR A 228 2.35 -6.84 2.81
N VAL A 229 3.35 -6.09 3.25
CA VAL A 229 4.67 -6.60 3.65
C VAL A 229 4.73 -6.64 5.18
N ASN A 230 4.56 -7.83 5.76
CA ASN A 230 4.58 -8.05 7.21
C ASN A 230 5.67 -9.02 7.69
N GLU A 231 6.54 -9.45 6.77
CA GLU A 231 7.64 -10.38 7.00
C GLU A 231 8.99 -9.74 6.62
N GLU A 232 10.01 -9.92 7.45
CA GLU A 232 11.35 -9.37 7.19
C GLU A 232 11.93 -9.80 5.84
N ASN A 233 11.74 -11.07 5.45
CA ASN A 233 12.27 -11.57 4.19
C ASN A 233 11.62 -10.87 3.00
N HIS A 234 10.32 -10.55 3.08
CA HIS A 234 9.64 -9.78 2.06
C HIS A 234 10.16 -8.35 2.00
N ALA A 235 10.39 -7.70 3.16
CA ALA A 235 10.97 -6.36 3.21
C ALA A 235 12.39 -6.32 2.63
N LYS A 236 13.26 -7.27 2.99
CA LYS A 236 14.62 -7.44 2.42
C LYS A 236 14.57 -7.63 0.90
N ASN A 237 13.65 -8.46 0.41
CA ASN A 237 13.45 -8.65 -1.03
C ASN A 237 12.98 -7.36 -1.71
N CYS A 238 12.00 -6.65 -1.13
CA CYS A 238 11.52 -5.37 -1.67
C CYS A 238 12.66 -4.35 -1.78
N HIS A 239 13.47 -4.21 -0.73
CA HIS A 239 14.66 -3.36 -0.77
C HIS A 239 15.62 -3.77 -1.91
N ASN A 240 15.97 -5.05 -2.00
CA ASN A 240 16.87 -5.58 -3.03
C ASN A 240 16.33 -5.44 -4.47
N TRP A 241 15.01 -5.45 -4.64
CA TRP A 241 14.35 -5.25 -5.93
C TRP A 241 14.21 -3.78 -6.31
N GLY A 242 14.54 -2.85 -5.41
CA GLY A 242 14.38 -1.42 -5.66
C GLY A 242 12.94 -0.92 -5.47
N ILE A 243 12.11 -1.61 -4.68
CA ILE A 243 10.73 -1.18 -4.40
C ILE A 243 10.72 0.16 -3.67
N ASP A 244 9.91 1.10 -4.15
CA ASP A 244 9.87 2.48 -3.66
C ASP A 244 9.15 2.62 -2.32
N ALA A 245 8.09 1.85 -2.08
CA ALA A 245 7.38 1.85 -0.82
C ALA A 245 6.84 0.47 -0.46
N ILE A 246 6.81 0.15 0.84
CA ILE A 246 6.13 -1.04 1.35
C ILE A 246 4.97 -0.62 2.24
N MET A 247 3.82 -1.25 2.02
CA MET A 247 2.65 -1.13 2.89
C MET A 247 2.69 -2.23 3.94
N THR A 248 2.62 -1.85 5.21
CA THR A 248 2.77 -2.78 6.33
C THR A 248 1.81 -2.46 7.46
N ASP A 249 1.37 -3.50 8.16
CA ASP A 249 0.59 -3.36 9.39
C ASP A 249 1.51 -3.08 10.59
N LYS A 250 2.81 -3.37 10.45
CA LYS A 250 3.83 -3.34 11.51
C LYS A 250 4.77 -2.14 11.37
N THR A 251 4.21 -0.94 11.40
CA THR A 251 4.91 0.35 11.17
C THR A 251 6.17 0.50 12.01
N LYS A 252 6.07 0.48 13.35
CA LYS A 252 7.24 0.60 14.24
C LYS A 252 8.36 -0.39 13.90
N PHE A 253 8.00 -1.65 13.72
CA PHE A 253 8.96 -2.71 13.43
C PHE A 253 9.75 -2.43 12.15
N PHE A 254 9.07 -2.07 11.05
CA PHE A 254 9.76 -1.85 9.79
C PHE A 254 10.49 -0.51 9.70
N VAL A 255 10.03 0.53 10.41
CA VAL A 255 10.80 1.76 10.55
C VAL A 255 12.13 1.48 11.25
N ASP A 256 12.10 0.78 12.38
CA ASP A 256 13.31 0.44 13.14
C ASP A 256 14.19 -0.53 12.35
N PHE A 257 13.60 -1.56 11.72
CA PHE A 257 14.31 -2.53 10.88
C PHE A 257 15.16 -1.87 9.78
N PHE A 258 14.63 -0.86 9.07
CA PHE A 258 15.39 -0.22 8.00
C PHE A 258 16.35 0.86 8.47
N LYS A 259 16.18 1.41 9.68
CA LYS A 259 17.23 2.23 10.32
C LYS A 259 18.47 1.35 10.56
N ASP A 260 18.27 0.22 11.23
CA ASP A 260 19.36 -0.72 11.55
C ASP A 260 19.96 -1.34 10.28
N PHE A 261 19.14 -1.70 9.29
CA PHE A 261 19.60 -2.29 8.03
C PHE A 261 20.57 -1.36 7.29
N ASN A 262 20.27 -0.06 7.23
CA ASN A 262 21.09 0.92 6.53
C ASN A 262 22.41 1.22 7.28
N GLU A 263 22.39 1.26 8.61
CA GLU A 263 23.60 1.42 9.43
C GLU A 263 24.58 0.25 9.19
N ASN A 264 24.07 -0.98 9.22
CA ASN A 264 24.87 -2.16 8.94
C ASN A 264 25.36 -2.19 7.49
N GLU A 265 24.53 -1.85 6.50
CA GLU A 265 24.96 -1.81 5.09
C GLU A 265 26.10 -0.82 4.82
N GLN A 266 26.11 0.34 5.50
CA GLN A 266 27.20 1.30 5.40
C GLN A 266 28.50 0.75 5.98
N GLU A 267 28.43 0.03 7.11
CA GLU A 267 29.57 -0.68 7.70
C GLU A 267 30.12 -1.77 6.75
N TYR A 268 29.23 -2.51 6.07
CA TYR A 268 29.62 -3.51 5.06
C TYR A 268 30.22 -2.89 3.79
N LYS A 269 29.74 -1.72 3.34
CA LYS A 269 30.31 -1.00 2.17
C LYS A 269 31.75 -0.51 2.42
N GLY A 270 32.17 -0.37 3.68
CA GLY A 270 33.56 -0.10 4.05
C GLY A 270 34.52 -1.30 3.89
N ASN A 271 34.00 -2.52 3.68
CA ASN A 271 34.79 -3.76 3.56
C ASN A 271 34.60 -4.44 2.19
N GLU A 272 35.47 -4.11 1.24
CA GLU A 272 35.41 -4.49 -0.18
C GLU A 272 35.40 -6.01 -0.46
N LEU A 273 35.88 -6.83 0.49
CA LEU A 273 35.93 -8.30 0.40
C LEU A 273 34.57 -9.00 0.59
N ILE A 274 33.58 -8.35 1.23
CA ILE A 274 32.28 -9.00 1.55
C ILE A 274 31.26 -8.83 0.41
N ARG A 275 31.41 -7.78 -0.40
CA ARG A 275 30.55 -7.48 -1.56
C ARG A 275 30.44 -8.65 -2.57
N ARG A 276 31.51 -9.45 -2.72
CA ARG A 276 31.53 -10.63 -3.60
C ARG A 276 30.77 -11.84 -3.04
N LYS A 277 30.59 -11.96 -1.72
CA LYS A 277 29.85 -13.09 -1.12
C LYS A 277 28.34 -12.90 -1.24
N PHE A 278 27.79 -11.71 -0.99
CA PHE A 278 26.33 -11.49 -1.02
C PHE A 278 25.70 -11.58 -2.42
N LEU A 279 26.39 -11.10 -3.46
CA LEU A 279 25.93 -11.27 -4.85
C LEU A 279 25.95 -12.73 -5.33
N ASN A 280 26.72 -13.61 -4.67
CA ASN A 280 26.72 -15.04 -4.98
C ASN A 280 25.64 -15.81 -4.19
N VAL A 281 25.28 -15.38 -2.98
CA VAL A 281 24.19 -16.00 -2.20
C VAL A 281 22.82 -15.81 -2.85
N SER A 282 22.62 -14.72 -3.60
CA SER A 282 21.40 -14.51 -4.38
C SER A 282 21.28 -15.46 -5.58
N LYS A 283 22.37 -16.03 -6.10
CA LYS A 283 22.31 -17.09 -7.12
C LYS A 283 22.06 -18.48 -6.52
N GLU A 284 22.58 -18.75 -5.32
CA GLU A 284 22.41 -20.07 -4.67
C GLU A 284 21.01 -20.28 -4.07
N LYS A 285 20.33 -19.24 -3.58
CA LYS A 285 18.96 -19.38 -3.00
C LYS A 285 17.84 -19.53 -4.04
N TRP A 286 18.08 -19.22 -5.31
CA TRP A 286 17.15 -19.56 -6.39
C TRP A 286 17.04 -21.08 -6.57
N TYR A 287 18.12 -21.83 -6.36
CA TYR A 287 18.13 -23.29 -6.51
C TYR A 287 17.48 -24.04 -5.35
N THR A 288 17.56 -23.52 -4.11
CA THR A 288 17.00 -24.21 -2.93
C THR A 288 15.48 -24.09 -2.81
N SER A 289 14.89 -23.05 -3.39
CA SER A 289 13.44 -22.87 -3.43
C SER A 289 12.78 -23.82 -4.45
N TRP A 290 13.48 -24.12 -5.55
CA TRP A 290 13.05 -25.07 -6.57
C TRP A 290 13.17 -26.53 -6.15
N SER A 291 14.19 -26.89 -5.34
CA SER A 291 14.33 -28.27 -4.84
C SER A 291 13.20 -28.67 -3.90
N TYR A 292 12.69 -27.74 -3.07
CA TYR A 292 11.55 -28.02 -2.19
C TYR A 292 10.19 -28.07 -2.91
N PHE A 293 9.97 -27.26 -3.95
CA PHE A 293 8.71 -27.26 -4.72
C PHE A 293 8.67 -28.34 -5.80
N GLY A 294 9.77 -28.58 -6.50
CA GLY A 294 9.88 -29.57 -7.58
C GLY A 294 9.73 -31.00 -7.08
N LEU A 295 10.34 -31.34 -5.94
CA LEU A 295 10.21 -32.68 -5.36
C LEU A 295 8.76 -32.96 -4.93
N ARG A 296 8.06 -31.99 -4.33
CA ARG A 296 6.68 -32.19 -3.85
C ARG A 296 5.66 -32.35 -4.98
N LEU A 297 5.88 -31.69 -6.13
CA LEU A 297 5.06 -31.87 -7.34
C LEU A 297 5.34 -33.23 -8.02
N ILE A 298 6.61 -33.64 -8.10
CA ILE A 298 7.00 -34.93 -8.68
C ILE A 298 6.48 -36.10 -7.80
N PHE A 299 6.57 -36.00 -6.48
CA PHE A 299 6.02 -37.02 -5.57
C PHE A 299 4.49 -37.13 -5.67
N ASN A 300 3.77 -36.02 -5.79
CA ASN A 300 2.30 -36.05 -5.97
C ASN A 300 1.87 -36.57 -7.34
N LEU A 301 2.66 -36.33 -8.39
CA LEU A 301 2.41 -36.88 -9.74
C LEU A 301 2.71 -38.39 -9.81
N ILE A 302 3.78 -38.87 -9.15
CA ILE A 302 4.10 -40.30 -9.06
C ILE A 302 3.08 -41.05 -8.20
N ALA A 303 2.62 -40.46 -7.09
CA ALA A 303 1.57 -41.04 -6.24
C ALA A 303 0.23 -41.16 -6.96
N ARG A 304 -0.16 -40.15 -7.76
CA ARG A 304 -1.37 -40.20 -8.61
C ARG A 304 -1.24 -41.17 -9.79
N TRP A 305 -0.04 -41.36 -10.34
CA TRP A 305 0.19 -42.30 -11.44
C TRP A 305 0.10 -43.77 -10.99
N LYS A 306 0.59 -44.12 -9.80
CA LYS A 306 0.43 -45.48 -9.24
C LYS A 306 -1.03 -45.85 -8.98
N HIS A 307 -1.85 -44.88 -8.58
CA HIS A 307 -3.29 -45.11 -8.32
C HIS A 307 -4.12 -45.35 -9.58
N TYR A 308 -3.63 -44.93 -10.76
CA TYR A 308 -4.32 -45.08 -12.05
C TYR A 308 -3.89 -46.31 -12.86
N LYS A 309 -2.77 -46.97 -12.51
CA LYS A 309 -2.24 -48.14 -13.24
C LYS A 309 -2.43 -49.49 -12.54
N PHE A 310 -2.74 -49.50 -11.24
CA PHE A 310 -3.00 -50.72 -10.47
C PHE A 310 -4.23 -50.48 -9.59
N GLY A 311 -5.39 -50.40 -10.22
CA GLY A 311 -6.66 -50.55 -9.51
C GLY A 311 -6.78 -51.99 -9.01
N ASN A 312 -7.21 -52.14 -7.75
CA ASN A 312 -7.70 -53.33 -7.08
C ASN A 312 -7.71 -54.62 -7.92
N ILE A 313 -6.67 -55.44 -7.70
CA ILE A 313 -6.86 -56.89 -7.53
C ILE A 313 -7.12 -57.10 -6.05
#